data_AF-A0A946RZW1-F1
#
_entry.id   AF-A0A946RZW1-F1
#
_cell.length_a   1.000
_cell.length_b   1.000
_cell.length_c   1.000
_cell.angle_alpha   90.00
_cell.angle_beta   90.00
_cell.angle_gamma   90.00
#
_symmetry.space_group_name_H-M   'P 1'
#
loop_
_entity.id
_entity.type
_entity.pdbx_description
1 polymer ?
#
loop_
_entity_poly.entity_id
_entity_poly.type
_entity_poly.pdbx_seq_one_letter_code
_entity_poly.pdbx_strand_id
1 'polypeptide(L)'
;MYKEALKIFKSYRYQVDYADFQLKTYQEDGQTVLQLLVIVKSGRNRFDEALLVAFAASGSAIDKTNSAIDRVSVVVKVQYKEEVSIAATADAGDVVKLYKEEMDVSTFMGRLTWH
;
A
#
# COMPACT_ATOMS: atom_id res chain seq x y z
N MET A 1 4.02 -2.15 12.87
CA MET A 1 3.54 -2.05 11.48
C MET A 1 3.38 -3.41 10.80
N TYR A 2 4.44 -4.11 10.39
CA TYR A 2 4.32 -5.33 9.56
C TYR A 2 3.35 -6.40 10.10
N LYS A 3 3.39 -6.71 11.41
CA LYS A 3 2.48 -7.69 12.03
C LYS A 3 1.00 -7.33 11.85
N GLU A 4 0.66 -6.05 11.84
CA GLU A 4 -0.72 -5.57 11.65
C GLU A 4 -1.13 -5.69 10.19
N ALA A 5 -0.30 -5.22 9.25
CA ALA A 5 -0.52 -5.39 7.82
C ALA A 5 -0.68 -6.88 7.43
N LEU A 6 0.14 -7.76 8.03
CA LEU A 6 0.14 -9.20 7.76
C LEU A 6 -1.21 -9.87 8.08
N LYS A 7 -1.98 -9.36 9.05
CA LYS A 7 -3.32 -9.90 9.35
C LYS A 7 -4.25 -9.72 8.16
N ILE A 8 -4.24 -8.54 7.55
CA ILE A 8 -5.04 -8.24 6.36
C ILE A 8 -4.53 -9.06 5.18
N PHE A 9 -3.22 -9.04 4.89
CA PHE A 9 -2.68 -9.84 3.79
C PHE A 9 -3.08 -11.32 3.88
N LYS A 10 -2.96 -11.93 5.07
CA LYS A 10 -3.38 -13.32 5.29
C LYS A 10 -4.88 -13.54 5.05
N SER A 11 -5.73 -12.61 5.49
CA SER A 11 -7.19 -12.73 5.28
C SER A 11 -7.58 -12.74 3.79
N TYR A 12 -6.85 -12.02 2.95
CA TYR A 12 -7.04 -11.98 1.50
C TYR A 12 -6.13 -12.96 0.72
N ARG A 13 -5.41 -13.83 1.44
CA ARG A 13 -4.50 -14.85 0.89
C ARG A 13 -3.33 -14.29 0.10
N TYR A 14 -2.88 -13.08 0.42
CA TYR A 14 -1.65 -12.51 -0.10
C TYR A 14 -0.48 -12.86 0.82
N GLN A 15 0.63 -13.27 0.21
CA GLN A 15 1.91 -13.47 0.88
C GLN A 15 2.80 -12.29 0.52
N VAL A 16 3.09 -11.46 1.52
CA VAL A 16 4.01 -10.32 1.41
C VAL A 16 5.13 -10.60 2.38
N ASP A 17 6.37 -10.68 1.90
CA ASP A 17 7.53 -10.91 2.74
C ASP A 17 7.89 -9.65 3.51
N TYR A 18 8.59 -9.80 4.65
CA TYR A 18 9.07 -8.64 5.42
C TYR A 18 9.97 -7.74 4.58
N ALA A 19 10.77 -8.32 3.68
CA ALA A 19 11.62 -7.58 2.75
C ALA A 19 10.84 -6.73 1.76
N ASP A 20 9.58 -7.08 1.48
CA ASP A 20 8.68 -6.36 0.58
C ASP A 20 7.82 -5.33 1.32
N PHE A 21 8.03 -5.13 2.63
CA PHE A 21 7.35 -4.14 3.47
C PHE A 21 8.41 -3.24 4.13
N GLN A 22 8.70 -2.10 3.48
CA GLN A 22 9.86 -1.27 3.82
C GLN A 22 9.45 0.14 4.23
N LEU A 23 10.12 0.69 5.24
CA LEU A 23 10.09 2.12 5.50
C LEU A 23 11.26 2.79 4.77
N LYS A 24 10.97 3.86 4.04
CA LYS A 24 11.95 4.67 3.32
C LYS A 24 11.83 6.12 3.77
N THR A 25 12.97 6.76 3.97
CA THR A 25 13.02 8.19 4.27
C THR A 25 13.79 8.87 3.15
N TYR A 26 13.22 9.94 2.60
CA TYR A 26 13.85 10.72 1.54
C TYR A 26 13.49 12.21 1.68
N GLN A 27 14.16 13.06 0.90
CA GLN A 27 13.88 14.50 0.84
C GLN A 27 13.06 14.80 -0.41
N GLU A 28 11.98 15.54 -0.26
CA GLU A 28 11.11 16.03 -1.35
C GLU A 28 10.77 17.49 -1.07
N ASP A 29 11.11 18.40 -1.98
CA ASP A 29 10.87 19.84 -1.84
C ASP A 29 11.35 20.44 -0.50
N GLY A 30 12.47 19.93 0.01
CA GLY A 30 13.06 20.37 1.29
C GLY A 30 12.36 19.83 2.54
N GLN A 31 11.39 18.93 2.39
CA GLN A 31 10.73 18.21 3.48
C GLN A 31 11.24 16.78 3.58
N THR A 32 11.38 16.29 4.81
CA THR A 32 11.66 14.88 5.06
C THR A 32 10.36 14.11 4.94
N VAL A 33 10.30 13.15 4.01
CA VAL A 33 9.13 12.29 3.79
C VAL A 33 9.45 10.89 4.29
N LEU A 34 8.64 10.37 5.21
CA LEU A 34 8.63 8.97 5.62
C LEU A 34 7.57 8.21 4.83
N GLN A 35 8.03 7.34 3.94
CA GLN A 35 7.20 6.52 3.08
C GLN A 35 7.19 5.06 3.51
N LEU A 36 6.00 4.46 3.52
CA LEU A 36 5.84 3.01 3.55
C LEU A 36 5.76 2.47 2.12
N LEU A 37 6.73 1.63 1.74
CA LEU A 37 6.72 0.89 0.49
C LEU A 37 6.23 -0.54 0.74
N VAL A 38 5.25 -0.96 -0.05
CA VAL A 38 4.72 -2.33 -0.05
C VAL A 38 4.81 -2.91 -1.44
N ILE A 39 5.45 -4.07 -1.59
CA ILE A 39 5.49 -4.82 -2.84
C ILE A 39 4.61 -6.05 -2.69
N VAL A 40 3.67 -6.24 -3.61
CA VAL A 40 2.73 -7.36 -3.59
C VAL A 40 2.72 -8.06 -4.94
N LYS A 41 2.74 -9.39 -4.92
CA LYS A 41 2.58 -10.20 -6.12
C LYS A 41 1.10 -10.46 -6.37
N SER A 42 0.68 -10.32 -7.62
CA SER A 42 -0.69 -10.54 -8.05
C SER A 42 -0.76 -11.49 -9.25
N GLY A 43 -1.82 -12.30 -9.27
CA GLY A 43 -2.26 -12.95 -10.50
C GLY A 43 -2.83 -11.96 -11.51
N ARG A 44 -2.92 -12.38 -12.77
CA ARG A 44 -3.32 -11.53 -13.92
C ARG A 44 -4.62 -10.73 -13.73
N ASN A 45 -5.62 -11.32 -13.07
CA ASN A 45 -6.96 -10.73 -12.95
C ASN A 45 -7.26 -10.21 -11.53
N ARG A 46 -6.24 -10.08 -10.68
CA ARG A 46 -6.39 -9.67 -9.27
C ARG A 46 -5.62 -8.39 -8.94
N PHE A 47 -5.28 -7.61 -9.96
CA PHE A 47 -4.49 -6.39 -9.81
C PHE A 47 -5.17 -5.40 -8.86
N ASP A 48 -6.41 -5.00 -9.15
CA ASP A 48 -7.15 -4.02 -8.34
C ASP A 48 -7.33 -4.51 -6.90
N GLU A 49 -7.60 -5.80 -6.73
CA GLU A 49 -7.70 -6.41 -5.41
C GLU A 49 -6.36 -6.37 -4.66
N ALA A 50 -5.25 -6.73 -5.32
CA ALA A 50 -3.93 -6.71 -4.70
C ALA A 50 -3.54 -5.28 -4.27
N LEU A 51 -3.86 -4.30 -5.12
CA LEU A 51 -3.63 -2.90 -4.86
C LEU A 51 -4.42 -2.41 -3.63
N LEU A 52 -5.74 -2.64 -3.63
CA LEU A 52 -6.62 -2.22 -2.54
C LEU A 52 -6.29 -2.94 -1.23
N VAL A 53 -5.99 -4.23 -1.28
CA VAL A 53 -5.55 -4.99 -0.11
C VAL A 53 -4.25 -4.44 0.45
N ALA A 54 -3.28 -4.06 -0.38
CA ALA A 54 -2.03 -3.46 0.07
C ALA A 54 -2.23 -2.09 0.72
N PHE A 55 -3.10 -1.24 0.17
CA PHE A 55 -3.46 0.02 0.82
C PHE A 55 -4.23 -0.19 2.13
N ALA A 56 -5.22 -1.08 2.17
CA ALA A 56 -5.95 -1.40 3.40
C ALA A 56 -5.03 -1.98 4.49
N ALA A 57 -4.12 -2.89 4.13
CA ALA A 57 -3.11 -3.45 5.03
C ALA A 57 -2.18 -2.37 5.58
N SER A 58 -1.78 -1.42 4.73
CA SER A 58 -0.96 -0.27 5.11
C SER A 58 -1.72 0.66 6.06
N GLY A 59 -2.99 0.97 5.78
CA GLY A 59 -3.84 1.80 6.62
C GLY A 59 -4.05 1.18 8.01
N SER A 60 -4.28 -0.13 8.06
CA SER A 60 -4.34 -0.86 9.34
C SER A 60 -3.03 -0.77 10.11
N ALA A 61 -1.88 -0.94 9.43
CA ALA A 61 -0.59 -0.85 10.10
C ALA A 61 -0.31 0.57 10.65
N ILE A 62 -0.67 1.61 9.90
CA ILE A 62 -0.52 3.01 10.31
C ILE A 62 -1.42 3.31 11.51
N ASP A 63 -2.72 2.99 11.41
CA ASP A 63 -3.71 3.24 12.46
C ASP A 63 -3.37 2.51 13.76
N LYS A 64 -3.07 1.21 13.68
CA LYS A 64 -2.86 0.37 14.87
C LYS A 64 -1.53 0.59 15.56
N THR A 65 -0.54 1.15 14.88
CA THR A 65 0.76 1.47 15.50
C THR A 65 1.03 2.97 15.63
N ASN A 66 0.05 3.81 15.35
CA ASN A 66 0.14 5.27 15.45
C ASN A 66 1.43 5.82 14.80
N SER A 67 1.78 5.28 13.63
CA SER A 67 3.05 5.58 12.97
C SER A 67 2.91 6.82 12.09
N ALA A 68 3.85 7.77 12.23
CA ALA A 68 3.86 9.01 11.46
C ALA A 68 4.38 8.79 10.04
N ILE A 69 3.59 8.09 9.22
CA ILE A 69 3.87 7.89 7.80
C ILE A 69 3.24 9.03 7.02
N ASP A 70 3.97 9.59 6.05
CA ASP A 70 3.49 10.65 5.17
C ASP A 70 2.87 10.06 3.90
N ARG A 71 3.52 9.03 3.33
CA ARG A 71 3.09 8.41 2.06
C ARG A 71 3.10 6.90 2.11
N VAL A 72 2.23 6.29 1.32
CA VAL A 72 2.24 4.84 1.07
C VAL A 72 2.41 4.63 -0.43
N SER A 73 3.43 3.87 -0.82
CA SER A 73 3.60 3.40 -2.19
C SER A 73 3.39 1.90 -2.25
N VAL A 74 2.53 1.47 -3.16
CA VAL A 74 2.28 0.06 -3.45
C VAL A 74 2.83 -0.25 -4.84
N VAL A 75 3.63 -1.31 -4.94
CA VAL A 75 4.08 -1.88 -6.21
C VAL A 75 3.43 -3.25 -6.38
N VAL A 76 2.56 -3.39 -7.37
CA VAL A 76 1.94 -4.67 -7.70
C VAL A 76 2.73 -5.32 -8.84
N LYS A 77 3.29 -6.49 -8.57
CA LYS A 77 3.96 -7.34 -9.55
C LYS A 77 2.97 -8.34 -10.13
N VAL A 78 2.58 -8.14 -11.38
CA VAL A 78 1.64 -9.00 -12.09
C VAL A 78 2.42 -10.00 -12.95
N GLN A 79 2.26 -11.29 -12.67
CA GLN A 79 2.86 -12.34 -13.50
C GLN A 79 2.02 -12.52 -14.77
N TYR A 80 2.47 -11.99 -15.92
CA TYR A 80 1.78 -12.18 -17.20
C TYR A 80 2.71 -12.34 -18.39
N LYS A 81 3.10 -13.58 -18.71
CA LYS A 81 4.15 -13.96 -19.69
C LYS A 81 5.54 -13.41 -19.32
N GLU A 82 5.61 -12.11 -19.03
CA GLU A 82 6.68 -11.38 -18.38
C GLU A 82 6.15 -10.75 -17.07
N GLU A 83 7.03 -10.40 -16.12
CA GLU A 83 6.62 -9.70 -14.89
C GLU A 83 6.38 -8.22 -15.23
N VAL A 84 5.15 -7.74 -15.05
CA VAL A 84 4.82 -6.33 -15.17
C VAL A 84 4.68 -5.75 -13.76
N SER A 85 5.34 -4.64 -13.50
CA SER A 85 5.20 -3.90 -12.24
C SER A 85 4.40 -2.64 -12.48
N ILE A 86 3.37 -2.42 -11.66
CA ILE A 86 2.58 -1.18 -11.66
C ILE A 86 2.70 -0.59 -10.26
N ALA A 87 3.01 0.70 -10.17
CA ALA A 87 3.17 1.37 -8.89
C ALA A 87 2.13 2.47 -8.72
N ALA A 88 1.65 2.63 -7.49
CA ALA A 88 0.77 3.71 -7.10
C ALA A 88 1.17 4.26 -5.74
N THR A 89 1.05 5.57 -5.57
CA THR A 89 1.35 6.26 -4.31
C THR A 89 0.12 7.02 -3.82
N ALA A 90 -0.08 7.04 -2.51
CA ALA A 90 -1.16 7.74 -1.84
C ALA A 90 -0.66 8.46 -0.57
N ASP A 91 -1.38 9.51 -0.18
CA ASP A 91 -1.22 10.14 1.13
C ASP A 91 -1.63 9.17 2.26
N ALA A 92 -0.83 9.10 3.32
CA ALA A 92 -1.06 8.17 4.41
C ALA A 92 -2.40 8.43 5.14
N GLY A 93 -2.83 9.68 5.25
CA GLY A 93 -4.11 10.05 5.84
C GLY A 93 -5.29 9.50 5.04
N ASP A 94 -5.23 9.59 3.71
CA ASP A 94 -6.27 9.03 2.84
C ASP A 94 -6.28 7.49 2.86
N VAL A 95 -5.10 6.85 2.99
CA VAL A 95 -4.99 5.39 3.19
C VAL A 95 -5.63 4.94 4.52
N VAL A 96 -5.44 5.70 5.60
CA VAL A 96 -6.10 5.42 6.88
C VAL A 96 -7.61 5.62 6.78
N LYS A 97 -8.09 6.66 6.09
CA LYS A 97 -9.53 6.88 5.86
C LYS A 97 -10.16 5.75 5.05
N LEU A 98 -9.47 5.25 4.02
CA LEU A 98 -9.91 4.08 3.25
C LEU A 98 -10.07 2.87 4.19
N TYR A 99 -9.07 2.59 5.03
CA TYR A 99 -9.12 1.46 5.98
C TYR A 99 -10.26 1.60 7.01
N LYS A 100 -10.56 2.82 7.45
CA LYS A 100 -11.65 3.11 8.40
C LYS A 100 -13.03 3.21 7.76
N GLU A 101 -13.14 3.00 6.45
CA GLU A 101 -14.38 3.19 5.69
C GLU A 101 -14.91 4.63 5.75
N GLU A 102 -14.03 5.60 6.01
CA GLU A 102 -14.32 7.04 6.02
C GLU A 102 -14.13 7.69 4.63
N MET A 103 -13.57 6.94 3.69
CA MET A 103 -13.43 7.31 2.28
C MET A 103 -13.83 6.11 1.42
N ASP A 104 -14.68 6.34 0.42
CA ASP A 104 -15.06 5.31 -0.52
C ASP A 104 -13.93 4.99 -1.52
N VAL A 105 -13.97 3.77 -2.05
CA VAL A 105 -12.95 3.25 -2.98
C VAL A 105 -12.82 4.11 -4.23
N SER A 106 -13.93 4.63 -4.79
CA SER A 106 -13.87 5.41 -6.03
C SER A 106 -13.14 6.73 -5.82
N THR A 107 -13.44 7.42 -4.71
CA THR A 107 -12.75 8.66 -4.33
C THR A 107 -11.27 8.40 -4.05
N PHE A 108 -10.95 7.32 -3.32
CA PHE A 108 -9.57 6.96 -3.03
C PHE A 108 -8.77 6.67 -4.29
N MET A 109 -9.31 5.82 -5.19
CA MET A 109 -8.65 5.46 -6.46
C MET A 109 -8.40 6.68 -7.35
N GLY A 110 -9.28 7.68 -7.32
CA GLY A 110 -9.12 8.95 -8.05
C GLY A 110 -8.03 9.87 -7.50
N ARG A 111 -7.52 9.63 -6.29
CA ARG A 111 -6.43 10.39 -5.66
C ARG A 111 -5.07 9.72 -5.74
N LEU A 112 -4.99 8.52 -6.30
CA LEU A 112 -3.73 7.81 -6.48
C LEU A 112 -2.86 8.49 -7.53
N THR A 113 -1.57 8.59 -7.24
CA THR A 113 -0.54 8.95 -8.22
C THR A 113 0.05 7.66 -8.80
N TRP A 114 -0.06 7.48 -10.12
CA TRP A 114 0.38 6.26 -10.83
C TRP A 114 1.78 6.42 -11.44
N HIS A 115 2.55 5.33 -11.49
CA HIS A 115 3.90 5.25 -12.08
C HIS A 115 4.11 3.97 -12.90
#